data_AF-K0UZA1-F1
#
_entry.id   AF-K0UZA1-F1
#
_cell.length_a   1.000
_cell.length_b   1.000
_cell.length_c   1.000
_cell.angle_alpha   90.00
_cell.angle_beta   90.00
_cell.angle_gamma   90.00
#
_symmetry.space_group_name_H-M   'P 1'
#
loop_
_entity.id
_entity.type
_entity.pdbx_description
1 polymer ?
#
loop_
_entity_poly.entity_id
_entity_poly.type
_entity_poly.pdbx_seq_one_letter_code
_entity_poly.pdbx_strand_id
1 'polypeptide(L)'
;MNSSELSIAAWDLVEHCLPWLTPEERSTAFVRLGVGDYNDAMVIALRSTARADQALPAQLLSRLTTLQQVYYFDRDLAEVLAVVSRA
;
A
#
# COMPACT_ATOMS: atom_id res chain seq x y z
N MET A 1 -19.63 4.45 0.13
CA MET A 1 -18.30 4.24 -0.48
C MET A 1 -17.76 2.93 0.03
N ASN A 2 -17.32 2.08 -0.89
CA ASN A 2 -17.56 0.63 -0.87
C ASN A 2 -16.20 -0.06 -0.66
N SER A 3 -16.15 -1.25 -0.06
CA SER A 3 -14.91 -2.06 0.06
C SER A 3 -14.06 -2.11 -1.24
N SER A 4 -14.73 -1.97 -2.40
CA SER A 4 -14.13 -1.84 -3.73
C SER A 4 -13.06 -0.75 -3.87
N GLU A 5 -13.24 0.44 -3.32
CA GLU A 5 -12.25 1.53 -3.49
C GLU A 5 -10.94 1.23 -2.75
N LEU A 6 -11.03 0.65 -1.55
CA LEU A 6 -9.86 0.20 -0.80
C LEU A 6 -9.16 -0.93 -1.54
N SER A 7 -9.91 -1.89 -2.10
CA SER A 7 -9.33 -2.98 -2.89
C SER A 7 -8.59 -2.45 -4.11
N ILE A 8 -9.19 -1.55 -4.90
CA ILE A 8 -8.57 -0.95 -6.09
C ILE A 8 -7.28 -0.23 -5.70
N ALA A 9 -7.33 0.54 -4.60
CA ALA A 9 -6.15 1.24 -4.14
C ALA A 9 -5.02 0.33 -3.67
N ALA A 10 -5.34 -0.78 -3.03
CA ALA A 10 -4.36 -1.78 -2.61
C ALA A 10 -3.73 -2.49 -3.81
N TRP A 11 -4.52 -2.87 -4.81
CA TRP A 11 -4.04 -3.47 -6.05
C TRP A 11 -3.09 -2.53 -6.81
N ASP A 12 -3.54 -1.30 -7.09
CA ASP A 12 -2.72 -0.31 -7.80
C ASP A 12 -1.40 -0.01 -7.08
N LEU A 13 -1.42 0.03 -5.74
CA LEU A 13 -0.22 0.25 -4.94
C LEU A 13 0.76 -0.92 -5.07
N VAL A 14 0.29 -2.15 -4.91
CA VAL A 14 1.14 -3.34 -5.06
C VAL A 14 1.70 -3.44 -6.47
N GLU A 15 0.89 -3.16 -7.49
CA GLU A 15 1.31 -3.14 -8.89
C GLU A 15 2.39 -2.08 -9.15
N HIS A 16 2.21 -0.89 -8.60
CA HIS A 16 3.23 0.17 -8.69
C HIS A 16 4.53 -0.27 -8.02
N CYS A 17 4.45 -0.96 -6.87
CA CYS A 17 5.61 -1.39 -6.11
C CYS A 17 6.31 -2.64 -6.65
N LEU A 18 5.76 -3.30 -7.68
CA LEU A 18 6.32 -4.53 -8.26
C LEU A 18 7.82 -4.50 -8.55
N PRO A 19 8.42 -3.41 -9.07
CA PRO A 19 9.85 -3.38 -9.36
C PRO A 19 10.75 -3.47 -8.11
N TRP A 20 10.22 -3.15 -6.92
CA TRP A 20 10.99 -3.06 -5.67
C TRP A 20 10.66 -4.16 -4.66
N LEU A 21 9.64 -4.97 -4.97
CA LEU A 21 9.27 -6.14 -4.20
C LEU A 21 10.23 -7.30 -4.49
N THR A 22 10.68 -7.97 -3.43
CA THR A 22 11.33 -9.27 -3.55
C THR A 22 10.33 -10.34 -4.01
N PRO A 23 10.77 -11.48 -4.56
CA PRO A 23 9.86 -12.55 -4.97
C PRO A 23 8.94 -13.07 -3.85
N GLU A 24 9.45 -13.10 -2.62
CA GLU A 24 8.69 -13.51 -1.44
C GLU A 24 7.64 -12.47 -1.07
N GLU A 25 8.03 -11.19 -0.94
CA GLU A 25 7.11 -10.08 -0.67
C GLU A 25 6.01 -9.97 -1.73
N ARG A 26 6.38 -10.13 -3.01
CA ARG A 26 5.42 -10.14 -4.13
C ARG A 26 4.39 -11.26 -3.95
N SER A 27 4.84 -12.47 -3.65
CA SER A 27 3.95 -13.62 -3.46
C SER A 27 3.01 -13.39 -2.27
N THR A 28 3.54 -12.91 -1.14
CA THR A 28 2.75 -12.60 0.05
C THR A 28 1.75 -11.48 -0.21
N ALA A 29 2.15 -10.39 -0.85
CA ALA A 29 1.26 -9.26 -1.17
C ALA A 29 0.07 -9.70 -2.04
N PHE A 30 0.30 -10.49 -3.09
CA PHE A 30 -0.80 -10.99 -3.93
C PHE A 30 -1.74 -11.94 -3.21
N VAL A 31 -1.21 -12.81 -2.33
CA VAL A 31 -2.06 -13.67 -1.49
C VAL A 31 -2.95 -12.82 -0.58
N ARG A 32 -2.38 -11.79 0.07
CA ARG A 32 -3.11 -10.86 0.95
C ARG A 32 -4.20 -10.09 0.20
N LEU A 33 -3.89 -9.59 -1.00
CA LEU A 33 -4.88 -8.95 -1.87
C LEU A 33 -6.04 -9.91 -2.23
N GLY A 34 -5.73 -11.17 -2.50
CA GLY A 34 -6.73 -12.19 -2.88
C GLY A 34 -7.68 -12.59 -1.75
N VAL A 35 -7.22 -12.56 -0.49
CA VAL A 35 -8.05 -12.89 0.69
C VAL A 35 -8.76 -11.67 1.30
N GLY A 36 -8.46 -10.45 0.81
CA GLY A 36 -9.05 -9.21 1.32
C GLY A 36 -8.27 -8.55 2.46
N ASP A 37 -7.07 -9.04 2.77
CA ASP A 37 -6.17 -8.45 3.77
C ASP A 37 -5.41 -7.26 3.16
N TYR A 38 -6.15 -6.21 2.79
CA TYR A 38 -5.60 -5.09 2.03
C TYR A 38 -4.53 -4.32 2.80
N ASN A 39 -4.68 -4.16 4.12
CA ASN A 39 -3.69 -3.41 4.90
C ASN A 39 -2.31 -4.08 4.87
N ASP A 40 -2.24 -5.40 5.10
CA ASP A 40 -1.00 -6.16 5.05
C ASP A 40 -0.33 -6.06 3.67
N ALA A 41 -1.11 -6.18 2.59
CA ALA A 41 -0.61 -6.02 1.24
C ALA A 41 -0.01 -4.63 1.00
N MET A 42 -0.69 -3.59 1.49
CA MET A 42 -0.24 -2.20 1.37
C MET A 42 1.02 -1.93 2.21
N VAL A 43 1.13 -2.49 3.41
CA VAL A 43 2.33 -2.39 4.25
C VAL A 43 3.55 -2.98 3.52
N ILE A 44 3.40 -4.17 2.94
CA ILE A 44 4.48 -4.82 2.17
C ILE A 44 4.92 -3.91 1.01
N ALA A 45 3.96 -3.37 0.26
CA ALA A 45 4.24 -2.48 -0.86
C ALA A 45 4.95 -1.19 -0.43
N LEU A 46 4.46 -0.50 0.60
CA LEU A 46 5.03 0.76 1.07
C LEU A 46 6.43 0.60 1.68
N ARG A 47 6.67 -0.51 2.39
CA ARG A 47 8.00 -0.81 2.92
C ARG A 47 9.01 -1.05 1.80
N SER A 48 8.58 -1.65 0.68
CA SER A 48 9.45 -1.87 -0.47
C SER A 48 9.88 -0.54 -1.13
N THR A 49 8.97 0.43 -1.27
CA THR A 49 9.28 1.77 -1.80
C THR A 49 10.15 2.57 -0.85
N ALA A 50 9.86 2.51 0.46
CA ALA A 50 10.70 3.15 1.48
C ALA A 50 12.14 2.58 1.46
N ARG A 51 12.28 1.25 1.32
CA ARG A 51 13.60 0.59 1.19
C ARG A 51 14.33 1.01 -0.09
N ALA A 52 13.61 1.22 -1.18
CA ALA A 52 14.18 1.63 -2.47
C ALA A 52 14.41 3.15 -2.57
N ASP A 53 14.08 3.92 -1.53
CA ASP A 53 14.11 5.39 -1.52
C ASP A 53 13.34 5.97 -2.73
N GLN A 54 12.21 5.35 -3.06
CA GLN A 54 11.35 5.77 -4.16
C GLN A 54 10.09 6.44 -3.63
N ALA A 55 9.82 7.64 -4.15
CA ALA A 55 8.60 8.36 -3.87
C ALA A 55 7.41 7.72 -4.58
N LEU A 56 6.25 7.69 -3.91
CA LEU A 56 5.01 7.32 -4.55
C LEU A 56 4.51 8.45 -5.46
N PRO A 57 3.77 8.12 -6.54
CA PRO A 57 3.06 9.10 -7.32
C PRO A 57 2.12 9.92 -6.43
N ALA A 58 2.15 11.26 -6.57
CA ALA A 58 1.37 12.17 -5.74
C ALA A 58 -0.13 11.85 -5.73
N GLN A 59 -0.66 11.39 -6.87
CA GLN A 59 -2.05 10.96 -7.02
C GLN A 59 -2.36 9.71 -6.17
N LEU A 60 -1.44 8.74 -6.15
CA LEU A 60 -1.57 7.53 -5.37
C LEU A 60 -1.48 7.86 -3.87
N LEU A 61 -0.50 8.67 -3.48
CA LEU A 61 -0.35 9.14 -2.10
C LEU A 61 -1.60 9.86 -1.61
N SER A 62 -2.11 10.83 -2.39
CA SER A 62 -3.34 11.56 -2.06
C SER A 62 -4.55 10.64 -1.90
N ARG A 63 -4.69 9.63 -2.77
CA ARG A 63 -5.75 8.63 -2.66
C ARG A 63 -5.61 7.81 -1.37
N LEU A 64 -4.41 7.35 -1.04
CA LEU A 64 -4.14 6.59 0.18
C LEU A 64 -4.43 7.40 1.45
N THR A 65 -4.02 8.67 1.49
CA THR A 65 -4.33 9.57 2.62
C THR A 65 -5.84 9.80 2.76
N THR A 66 -6.57 9.93 1.65
CA THR A 66 -8.03 10.06 1.67
C THR A 66 -8.68 8.78 2.21
N LEU A 67 -8.20 7.61 1.78
CA LEU A 67 -8.71 6.32 2.25
C LEU A 67 -8.43 6.11 3.74
N GLN A 68 -7.27 6.56 4.26
CA GLN A 68 -6.96 6.52 5.69
C GLN A 68 -8.00 7.28 6.55
N GLN A 69 -8.62 8.34 6.00
CA GLN A 69 -9.64 9.11 6.73
C GLN A 69 -11.02 8.43 6.72
N VAL A 70 -11.27 7.53 5.77
CA VAL A 70 -12.59 6.92 5.54
C VAL A 70 -12.63 5.45 5.99
N TYR A 71 -11.50 4.75 5.92
CA TYR A 71 -11.34 3.34 6.29
C TYR A 71 -10.39 3.19 7.46
N TYR A 72 -10.56 2.10 8.22
CA TYR A 72 -9.61 1.74 9.26
C TYR A 72 -8.30 1.26 8.64
N PHE A 73 -7.26 2.09 8.75
CA PHE A 73 -5.88 1.66 8.56
C PHE A 73 -5.36 1.21 9.92
N ASP A 74 -4.77 0.03 9.96
CA ASP A 74 -4.04 -0.37 11.15
C ASP A 74 -2.81 0.53 11.37
N ARG A 75 -2.29 0.43 12.59
CA ARG A 75 -1.20 1.27 13.06
C ARG A 75 0.04 1.16 12.18
N ASP A 76 0.37 -0.06 11.74
CA ASP A 76 1.55 -0.30 10.92
C ASP A 76 1.40 0.36 9.54
N LEU A 77 0.25 0.22 8.89
CA LEU A 77 -0.02 0.89 7.62
C LEU A 77 0.03 2.42 7.75
N ALA A 78 -0.59 2.97 8.80
CA ALA A 78 -0.59 4.41 9.05
C ALA A 78 0.82 4.97 9.29
N GLU A 79 1.65 4.24 10.06
CA GLU A 79 3.03 4.63 10.35
C GLU A 79 3.91 4.58 9.09
N VAL A 80 3.83 3.51 8.31
CA VAL A 80 4.61 3.38 7.07
C VAL A 80 4.18 4.41 6.03
N LEU A 81 2.87 4.67 5.88
CA LEU A 81 2.37 5.70 4.97
C LEU A 81 2.89 7.09 5.36
N ALA A 82 2.94 7.41 6.66
CA ALA A 82 3.48 8.68 7.13
C ALA A 82 4.99 8.82 6.81
N VAL A 83 5.76 7.75 6.86
CA VAL A 83 7.18 7.75 6.47
C VAL A 83 7.32 8.03 4.97
N VAL A 84 6.58 7.28 4.14
CA VAL A 84 6.65 7.43 2.68
C VAL A 84 6.12 8.79 2.21
N SER A 85 5.18 9.40 2.94
CA SER A 85 4.65 10.74 2.61
C SER A 85 5.65 11.89 2.81
N ARG A 86 6.77 11.64 3.49
CA ARG A 86 7.79 12.64 3.84
C ARG A 86 9.09 12.50 3.04
N ALA A 87 9.25 11.41 2.31
CA ALA A 87 10.37 11.15 1.41
C ALA A 87 10.17 11.92 0.09
#